data_AF-A0A5R8YHM9-F1
#
_entry.id   AF-A0A5R8YHM9-F1
#
_cell.length_a   1.000
_cell.length_b   1.000
_cell.length_c   1.000
_cell.angle_alpha   90.00
_cell.angle_beta   90.00
_cell.angle_gamma   90.00
#
_symmetry.space_group_name_H-M   'P 1'
#
loop_
_entity.id
_entity.type
_entity.pdbx_description
1 polymer ?
#
loop_
_entity_poly.entity_id
_entity_poly.type
_entity_poly.pdbx_seq_one_letter_code
_entity_poly.pdbx_strand_id
1 'polypeptide(L)'
;MTRWTAALPAAATAAITLTAALPAVAATPLPRATGQAHSARGKAVNLRLTERTRHQLADAFYKQYYGQGHPGTRGRVDGPKHVYYGKIRGASAAKDVYWAIGSVGVKGDPVSYQDGPHIWRKRGNHGWEYRGDTGGCVEGGVPKALLQLWRFPACGFPA
;
A
#
# COMPACT_ATOMS: atom_id res chain seq x y z
N MET A 1 -10.39 -46.17 69.07
CA MET A 1 -11.07 -45.00 69.66
C MET A 1 -10.14 -43.83 69.32
N THR A 2 -10.45 -42.81 68.51
CA THR A 2 -11.69 -42.05 68.28
C THR A 2 -11.52 -41.30 66.94
N ARG A 3 -12.60 -41.14 66.16
CA ARG A 3 -12.67 -40.29 64.94
C ARG A 3 -12.48 -38.81 65.32
N TRP A 4 -12.21 -37.91 64.35
CA TRP A 4 -13.07 -36.76 63.98
C TRP A 4 -12.40 -35.92 62.87
N THR A 5 -13.28 -35.26 62.12
CA THR A 5 -13.20 -34.67 60.78
C THR A 5 -12.75 -33.21 60.71
N ALA A 6 -12.55 -32.77 59.46
CA ALA A 6 -12.70 -31.40 58.92
C ALA A 6 -11.44 -30.51 59.02
N ALA A 7 -11.14 -29.61 58.08
CA ALA A 7 -11.88 -29.07 56.96
C ALA A 7 -10.89 -28.59 55.87
N LEU A 8 -11.29 -28.69 54.60
CA LEU A 8 -10.70 -27.90 53.51
C LEU A 8 -11.30 -26.49 53.56
N PRO A 9 -10.50 -25.41 53.51
CA PRO A 9 -10.96 -24.15 52.97
C PRO A 9 -10.45 -23.99 51.54
N ALA A 10 -11.40 -23.66 50.67
CA ALA A 10 -11.19 -23.21 49.32
C ALA A 10 -10.30 -21.95 49.26
N ALA A 11 -9.41 -21.90 48.28
CA ALA A 11 -8.86 -20.64 47.79
C ALA A 11 -8.91 -20.69 46.26
N ALA A 12 -10.06 -20.34 45.69
CA ALA A 12 -10.18 -20.04 44.28
C ALA A 12 -9.48 -18.69 44.04
N THR A 13 -8.26 -18.72 43.52
CA THR A 13 -7.55 -17.52 43.09
C THR A 13 -8.16 -17.05 41.77
N ALA A 14 -9.06 -16.07 41.85
CA ALA A 14 -9.55 -15.35 40.68
C ALA A 14 -8.39 -14.52 40.09
N ALA A 15 -7.86 -14.95 38.94
CA ALA A 15 -6.96 -14.13 38.14
C ALA A 15 -7.80 -13.09 37.40
N ILE A 16 -7.80 -11.85 37.88
CA ILE A 16 -8.35 -10.70 37.16
C ILE A 16 -7.31 -10.28 36.13
N THR A 17 -7.45 -10.73 34.89
CA THR A 17 -6.73 -10.14 33.76
C THR A 17 -7.34 -8.77 33.44
N LEU A 18 -6.69 -7.69 33.88
CA LEU A 18 -6.95 -6.35 33.35
C LEU A 18 -6.38 -6.27 31.93
N THR A 19 -7.23 -6.52 30.92
CA THR A 19 -6.92 -6.14 29.54
C THR A 19 -7.18 -4.65 29.40
N ALA A 20 -6.13 -3.83 29.54
CA ALA A 20 -6.18 -2.43 29.17
C ALA A 20 -6.36 -2.32 27.64
N ALA A 21 -7.61 -2.17 27.20
CA ALA A 21 -7.92 -1.80 25.83
C ALA A 21 -7.74 -0.29 25.69
N LEU A 22 -6.65 0.13 25.05
CA LEU A 22 -6.50 1.47 24.50
C LEU A 22 -6.39 1.38 22.97
N PRO A 23 -6.90 2.40 22.27
CA PRO A 23 -7.69 2.21 21.07
C PRO A 23 -6.80 1.90 19.87
N ALA A 24 -7.19 0.89 19.09
CA ALA A 24 -6.80 0.85 17.70
C ALA A 24 -7.33 2.14 17.07
N VAL A 25 -6.43 3.08 16.76
CA VAL A 25 -6.73 4.16 15.83
C VAL A 25 -7.19 3.45 14.58
N ALA A 26 -8.50 3.47 14.34
CA ALA A 26 -9.08 2.94 13.14
C ALA A 26 -8.47 3.74 12.00
N ALA A 27 -7.43 3.20 11.36
CA ALA A 27 -6.96 3.69 10.09
C ALA A 27 -8.20 3.65 9.19
N THR A 28 -8.73 4.84 8.86
CA THR A 28 -9.88 4.98 7.99
C THR A 28 -9.52 4.21 6.72
N PRO A 29 -10.18 3.08 6.42
CA PRO A 29 -9.84 2.32 5.24
C PRO A 29 -10.15 3.23 4.06
N LEU A 30 -9.11 3.68 3.36
CA LEU A 30 -9.26 4.34 2.07
C LEU A 30 -10.20 3.48 1.23
N PRO A 31 -11.28 4.06 0.66
CA PRO A 31 -12.30 3.29 -0.01
C PRO A 31 -11.65 2.41 -1.08
N ARG A 32 -11.79 1.10 -0.89
CA ARG A 32 -11.31 0.08 -1.83
C ARG A 32 -11.98 0.36 -3.17
N ALA A 33 -11.19 0.72 -4.19
CA ALA A 33 -11.71 0.94 -5.53
C ALA A 33 -12.20 -0.40 -6.12
N THR A 34 -13.46 -0.74 -5.91
CA THR A 34 -14.20 -1.83 -6.57
C THR A 34 -14.88 -1.36 -7.86
N GLY A 35 -14.46 -0.21 -8.41
CA GLY A 35 -15.04 0.37 -9.61
C GLY A 35 -14.55 -0.33 -10.88
N GLN A 36 -15.50 -0.88 -11.63
CA GLN A 36 -15.42 -1.09 -13.08
C GLN A 36 -14.74 0.13 -13.75
N ALA A 37 -13.99 -0.08 -14.84
CA ALA A 37 -13.21 0.97 -15.50
C ALA A 37 -14.10 2.11 -16.02
N HIS A 38 -14.40 3.08 -15.16
CA HIS A 38 -15.16 4.26 -15.51
C HIS A 38 -14.23 5.21 -16.27
N SER A 39 -14.60 5.52 -17.50
CA SER A 39 -13.99 6.62 -18.25
C SER A 39 -14.55 7.91 -17.64
N ALA A 40 -13.78 8.63 -16.83
CA ALA A 40 -14.11 10.03 -16.60
C ALA A 40 -14.06 10.75 -17.95
N ARG A 41 -14.97 11.70 -18.21
CA ARG A 41 -14.89 12.57 -19.39
C ARG A 41 -13.48 13.14 -19.51
N GLY A 42 -12.68 12.61 -20.43
CA GLY A 42 -11.26 12.94 -20.55
C GLY A 42 -10.37 11.73 -20.83
N LYS A 43 -9.10 12.00 -21.15
CA LYS A 43 -8.09 10.98 -21.49
C LYS A 43 -7.78 10.02 -20.33
N ALA A 44 -8.19 10.29 -19.10
CA ALA A 44 -7.83 9.49 -17.92
C ALA A 44 -8.80 8.32 -17.68
N VAL A 45 -8.26 7.15 -17.37
CA VAL A 45 -9.02 5.92 -17.10
C VAL A 45 -8.50 5.26 -15.84
N ASN A 46 -9.41 4.87 -14.94
CA ASN A 46 -9.10 4.09 -13.76
C ASN A 46 -9.05 2.60 -14.13
N LEU A 47 -8.03 1.89 -13.65
CA LEU A 47 -7.78 0.51 -14.02
C LEU A 47 -7.75 -0.38 -12.79
N ARG A 48 -8.16 -1.65 -12.96
CA ARG A 48 -8.03 -2.65 -11.90
C ARG A 48 -6.58 -3.11 -11.80
N LEU A 49 -6.01 -3.05 -10.60
CA LEU A 49 -4.70 -3.66 -10.34
C LEU A 49 -4.83 -5.19 -10.39
N THR A 50 -3.94 -5.84 -11.12
CA THR A 50 -3.80 -7.31 -11.13
C THR A 50 -2.58 -7.71 -10.32
N GLU A 51 -2.53 -8.96 -9.83
CA GLU A 51 -1.33 -9.46 -9.14
C GLU A 51 -0.09 -9.43 -10.03
N ARG A 52 -0.24 -9.75 -11.32
CA ARG A 52 0.84 -9.61 -12.30
C ARG A 52 1.38 -8.17 -12.33
N THR A 53 0.49 -7.18 -12.44
CA THR A 53 0.90 -5.77 -12.42
C THR A 53 1.59 -5.44 -11.09
N ARG A 54 1.03 -5.88 -9.97
CA ARG A 54 1.60 -5.65 -8.64
C ARG A 54 3.04 -6.19 -8.53
N HIS A 55 3.29 -7.41 -9.01
CA HIS A 55 4.64 -7.99 -9.07
C HIS A 55 5.59 -7.16 -9.93
N GLN A 56 5.13 -6.71 -11.11
CA GLN A 56 5.95 -5.87 -11.99
C GLN A 56 6.32 -4.52 -11.35
N LEU A 57 5.44 -3.93 -10.53
CA LEU A 57 5.74 -2.71 -9.80
C LEU A 57 6.81 -2.95 -8.72
N ALA A 58 6.70 -4.05 -7.97
CA ALA A 58 7.75 -4.45 -7.02
C ALA A 58 9.08 -4.77 -7.70
N ASP A 59 9.07 -5.43 -8.87
CA ASP A 59 10.28 -5.66 -9.65
C ASP A 59 10.93 -4.35 -10.10
N ALA A 60 10.13 -3.38 -10.55
CA ALA A 60 10.63 -2.06 -10.94
C ALA A 60 11.24 -1.30 -9.75
N PHE A 61 10.57 -1.29 -8.59
CA PHE A 61 11.09 -0.71 -7.36
C PHE A 61 12.42 -1.35 -6.94
N TYR A 62 12.46 -2.69 -6.88
CA TYR A 62 13.67 -3.40 -6.49
C TYR A 62 14.82 -3.13 -7.46
N LYS A 63 14.58 -3.27 -8.77
CA LYS A 63 15.64 -3.13 -9.77
C LYS A 63 16.20 -1.72 -9.86
N GLN A 64 15.36 -0.69 -9.73
CA GLN A 64 15.73 0.70 -10.02
C GLN A 64 16.09 1.51 -8.77
N TYR A 65 15.73 1.04 -7.57
CA TYR A 65 15.96 1.77 -6.33
C TYR A 65 16.60 0.88 -5.26
N TYR A 66 15.84 -0.06 -4.70
CA TYR A 66 16.26 -0.74 -3.46
C TYR A 66 17.41 -1.74 -3.64
N GLY A 67 17.39 -2.49 -4.75
CA GLY A 67 18.27 -3.64 -4.98
C GLY A 67 19.73 -3.27 -5.24
N GLN A 68 20.02 -2.01 -5.60
CA GLN A 68 21.39 -1.53 -5.79
C GLN A 68 22.17 -1.53 -4.47
N GLY A 69 21.52 -1.15 -3.37
CA GLY A 69 22.11 -1.20 -2.02
C GLY A 69 21.88 -2.52 -1.28
N HIS A 70 20.92 -3.33 -1.73
CA HIS A 70 20.46 -4.53 -1.02
C HIS A 70 20.33 -5.74 -1.97
N PRO A 71 21.44 -6.25 -2.52
CA PRO A 71 21.41 -7.42 -3.39
C PRO A 71 20.84 -8.65 -2.67
N GLY A 72 20.14 -9.52 -3.41
CA GLY A 72 19.57 -10.77 -2.87
C GLY A 72 18.32 -10.60 -1.99
N THR A 73 17.82 -9.38 -1.81
CA THR A 73 16.63 -9.12 -0.96
C THR A 73 15.32 -9.03 -1.71
N ARG A 74 15.29 -9.28 -3.03
CA ARG A 74 14.06 -9.20 -3.85
C ARG A 74 12.89 -9.97 -3.27
N GLY A 75 13.12 -11.17 -2.73
CA GLY A 75 12.07 -12.01 -2.12
C GLY A 75 11.42 -11.40 -0.87
N ARG A 76 11.96 -10.32 -0.32
CA ARG A 76 11.41 -9.57 0.82
C ARG A 76 10.53 -8.39 0.39
N VAL A 77 10.52 -8.05 -0.89
CA VAL A 77 9.72 -6.94 -1.44
C VAL A 77 8.35 -7.49 -1.85
N ASP A 78 7.37 -7.27 -0.99
CA ASP A 78 5.98 -7.49 -1.36
C ASP A 78 5.54 -6.42 -2.39
N GLY A 79 4.65 -6.82 -3.30
CA GLY A 79 4.02 -5.89 -4.24
C GLY A 79 3.38 -4.68 -3.53
N PRO A 80 3.30 -3.50 -4.17
CA PRO A 80 2.73 -2.32 -3.51
C PRO A 80 1.29 -2.55 -3.03
N LYS A 81 0.96 -1.89 -1.92
CA LYS A 81 -0.35 -1.87 -1.26
C LYS A 81 -1.03 -0.51 -1.47
N HIS A 82 -2.35 -0.48 -1.28
CA HIS A 82 -3.17 0.74 -1.44
C HIS A 82 -2.94 1.45 -2.77
N VAL A 83 -2.91 0.68 -3.86
CA VAL A 83 -2.46 1.18 -5.16
C VAL A 83 -3.60 1.84 -5.93
N TYR A 84 -3.38 3.09 -6.34
CA TYR A 84 -4.12 3.75 -7.40
C TYR A 84 -3.46 3.43 -8.73
N TYR A 85 -4.22 2.89 -9.68
CA TYR A 85 -3.70 2.48 -10.98
C TYR A 85 -4.61 2.96 -12.10
N GLY A 86 -4.01 3.50 -13.15
CA GLY A 86 -4.77 4.09 -14.25
C GLY A 86 -3.89 4.44 -15.43
N LYS A 87 -4.51 5.01 -16.45
CA LYS A 87 -3.81 5.47 -17.65
C LYS A 87 -4.36 6.77 -18.19
N ILE A 88 -3.50 7.50 -18.89
CA ILE A 88 -3.87 8.55 -19.84
C ILE A 88 -3.87 7.93 -21.23
N ARG A 89 -5.00 7.99 -21.92
CA ARG A 89 -5.18 7.53 -23.30
C ARG A 89 -4.37 8.41 -24.25
N GLY A 90 -3.55 7.76 -25.07
CA GLY A 90 -2.90 8.37 -26.22
C GLY A 90 -3.75 8.23 -27.49
N ALA A 91 -3.18 8.60 -28.63
CA ALA A 91 -3.81 8.37 -29.94
C ALA A 91 -3.94 6.88 -30.29
N SER A 92 -3.16 6.02 -29.64
CA SER A 92 -3.18 4.57 -29.79
C SER A 92 -2.73 3.90 -28.50
N ALA A 93 -2.97 2.59 -28.36
CA ALA A 93 -2.54 1.82 -27.19
C ALA A 93 -1.02 1.92 -26.92
N ALA A 94 -0.19 2.05 -27.96
CA ALA A 94 1.25 2.25 -27.82
C ALA A 94 1.61 3.62 -27.23
N LYS A 95 0.71 4.60 -27.32
CA LYS A 95 0.88 5.96 -26.79
C LYS A 95 0.17 6.17 -25.45
N ASP A 96 -0.54 5.17 -24.94
CA ASP A 96 -1.11 5.21 -23.60
C ASP A 96 0.01 5.36 -22.56
N VAL A 97 -0.24 6.15 -21.51
CA VAL A 97 0.70 6.31 -20.39
C VAL A 97 0.03 5.83 -19.13
N TYR A 98 0.54 4.75 -18.58
CA TYR A 98 0.08 4.12 -17.36
C TYR A 98 0.82 4.71 -16.16
N TRP A 99 0.09 4.88 -15.07
CA TRP A 99 0.59 5.42 -13.82
C TRP A 99 0.06 4.59 -12.66
N ALA A 100 0.91 4.38 -11.67
CA ALA A 100 0.52 3.80 -10.40
C ALA A 100 1.08 4.63 -9.24
N ILE A 101 0.31 4.76 -8.18
CA ILE A 101 0.71 5.35 -6.89
C ILE A 101 0.39 4.33 -5.81
N GLY A 102 1.30 4.05 -4.89
CA GLY A 102 1.02 3.14 -3.78
C GLY A 102 2.19 2.97 -2.82
N SER A 103 1.92 2.36 -1.67
CA SER A 103 2.94 2.10 -0.65
C SER A 103 3.67 0.80 -0.95
N VAL A 104 4.99 0.82 -0.98
CA VAL A 104 5.83 -0.38 -1.07
C VAL A 104 6.86 -0.33 0.05
N GLY A 105 7.36 -1.49 0.45
CA GLY A 105 8.44 -1.58 1.41
C GLY A 105 9.00 -3.00 1.43
N VAL A 106 10.00 -3.20 2.27
CA VAL A 106 10.79 -4.44 2.31
C VAL A 106 10.63 -5.09 3.67
N LYS A 107 10.27 -6.37 3.70
CA LYS A 107 10.12 -7.12 4.93
C LYS A 107 11.44 -7.18 5.71
N GLY A 108 11.39 -6.78 6.98
CA GLY A 108 12.58 -6.71 7.85
C GLY A 108 13.36 -5.39 7.74
N ASP A 109 12.87 -4.42 6.97
CA ASP A 109 13.45 -3.09 6.85
C ASP A 109 12.36 -2.03 7.07
N PRO A 110 12.14 -1.59 8.32
CA PRO A 110 11.13 -0.58 8.64
C PRO A 110 11.37 0.78 7.99
N VAL A 111 12.64 1.12 7.69
CA VAL A 111 12.99 2.42 7.09
C VAL A 111 12.43 2.51 5.68
N SER A 112 12.41 1.40 4.94
CA SER A 112 11.85 1.33 3.59
C SER A 112 10.37 1.70 3.43
N TYR A 113 9.63 1.89 4.54
CA TYR A 113 8.20 2.25 4.53
C TYR A 113 7.93 3.75 4.79
N GLN A 114 8.95 4.55 5.10
CA GLN A 114 8.76 5.91 5.62
C GLN A 114 8.46 6.95 4.54
N ASP A 115 8.87 6.72 3.30
CA ASP A 115 8.96 7.79 2.28
C ASP A 115 7.63 8.08 1.53
N GLY A 116 6.51 7.59 2.04
CA GLY A 116 5.19 7.90 1.51
C GLY A 116 4.97 7.33 0.10
N PRO A 117 3.81 7.57 -0.53
CA PRO A 117 3.40 6.75 -1.66
C PRO A 117 4.37 6.90 -2.83
N HIS A 118 4.74 5.76 -3.41
CA HIS A 118 5.70 5.69 -4.49
C HIS A 118 5.00 5.77 -5.84
N ILE A 119 5.69 6.31 -6.84
CA ILE A 119 5.16 6.49 -8.18
C ILE A 119 5.83 5.52 -9.15
N TRP A 120 5.01 4.90 -10.00
CA TRP A 120 5.46 4.17 -11.17
C TRP A 120 4.81 4.70 -12.44
N ARG A 121 5.54 4.59 -13.54
CA ARG A 121 5.09 4.99 -14.87
C ARG A 121 5.44 3.93 -15.90
N LYS A 122 4.56 3.74 -16.88
CA LYS A 122 4.83 2.91 -18.06
C LYS A 122 4.20 3.55 -19.30
N ARG A 123 4.87 3.49 -20.45
CA ARG A 123 4.29 3.87 -21.76
C ARG A 123 3.94 2.62 -22.56
N GLY A 124 2.74 2.59 -23.13
CA GLY A 124 2.24 1.46 -23.93
C GLY A 124 2.55 0.12 -23.28
N ASN A 125 3.27 -0.74 -24.01
CA ASN A 125 3.67 -2.07 -23.54
C ASN A 125 5.10 -2.14 -22.96
N HIS A 126 5.79 -1.02 -22.76
CA HIS A 126 7.15 -1.00 -22.20
C HIS A 126 7.23 -1.49 -20.74
N GLY A 127 8.44 -1.58 -20.19
CA GLY A 127 8.64 -1.88 -18.77
C GLY A 127 8.11 -0.79 -17.84
N TRP A 128 7.90 -1.13 -16.58
CA TRP A 128 7.58 -0.15 -15.54
C TRP A 128 8.85 0.59 -15.09
N GLU A 129 8.76 1.91 -15.03
CA GLU A 129 9.75 2.82 -14.46
C GLU A 129 9.30 3.20 -13.05
N TYR A 130 10.17 3.03 -12.06
CA TYR A 130 10.03 3.61 -10.74
C TYR A 130 10.43 5.09 -10.82
N ARG A 131 9.59 5.97 -10.30
CA ARG A 131 9.76 7.43 -10.42
C ARG A 131 10.20 8.10 -9.13
N GLY A 132 10.30 7.34 -8.04
CA GLY A 132 10.61 7.86 -6.71
C GLY A 132 9.43 7.71 -5.75
N ASP A 133 9.75 7.92 -4.49
CA ASP A 133 8.80 8.27 -3.45
C ASP A 133 8.35 9.73 -3.62
N THR A 134 7.37 10.15 -2.84
CA THR A 134 6.72 11.47 -3.00
C THR A 134 6.88 12.37 -1.80
N GLY A 135 7.44 11.87 -0.69
CA GLY A 135 7.44 12.60 0.58
C GLY A 135 6.05 13.12 0.99
N GLY A 136 4.96 12.49 0.50
CA GLY A 136 3.59 12.93 0.73
C GLY A 136 3.01 13.97 -0.24
N CYS A 137 3.70 14.28 -1.35
CA CYS A 137 3.23 15.22 -2.38
C CYS A 137 3.49 14.65 -3.78
N VAL A 138 2.43 14.34 -4.52
CA VAL A 138 2.46 13.75 -5.87
C VAL A 138 2.33 14.81 -6.97
N GLU A 139 2.25 16.08 -6.61
CA GLU A 139 2.14 17.20 -7.53
C GLU A 139 3.36 17.27 -8.46
N GLY A 140 3.13 17.46 -9.76
CA GLY A 140 4.18 17.43 -10.79
C GLY A 140 4.68 16.02 -11.17
N GLY A 141 4.51 15.02 -10.29
CA GLY A 141 4.90 13.64 -10.55
C GLY A 141 3.87 12.85 -11.36
N VAL A 142 2.57 13.11 -11.16
CA VAL A 142 1.46 12.37 -11.78
C VAL A 142 0.48 13.32 -12.49
N PRO A 143 -0.09 12.93 -13.65
CA PRO A 143 -1.06 13.77 -14.35
C PRO A 143 -2.27 14.16 -13.48
N LYS A 144 -2.58 15.46 -13.42
CA LYS A 144 -3.70 16.03 -12.64
C LYS A 144 -5.04 15.34 -12.89
N ALA A 145 -5.32 14.94 -14.14
CA ALA A 145 -6.54 14.23 -14.49
C ALA A 145 -6.69 12.86 -13.78
N LEU A 146 -5.59 12.15 -13.53
CA LEU A 146 -5.62 10.91 -12.75
C LEU A 146 -5.78 11.19 -11.26
N LEU A 147 -5.11 12.20 -10.72
CA LEU A 147 -5.28 12.60 -9.32
C LEU A 147 -6.74 12.96 -9.01
N GLN A 148 -7.38 13.73 -9.90
CA GLN A 148 -8.81 14.05 -9.82
C GLN A 148 -9.69 12.81 -9.92
N LEU A 149 -9.40 11.91 -10.87
CA LEU A 149 -10.14 10.65 -11.03
C LEU A 149 -10.06 9.75 -9.79
N TRP A 150 -8.90 9.69 -9.16
CA TRP A 150 -8.64 8.91 -7.96
C TRP A 150 -9.10 9.58 -6.68
N ARG A 151 -9.53 10.86 -6.75
CA ARG A 151 -9.80 11.71 -5.58
C ARG A 151 -8.60 11.75 -4.62
N PHE A 152 -7.40 11.72 -5.21
CA PHE A 152 -6.15 11.72 -4.46
C PHE A 152 -5.71 13.17 -4.24
N PRO A 153 -5.51 13.62 -2.99
CA PRO A 153 -5.01 14.96 -2.72
C PRO A 153 -3.60 15.10 -3.30
N ALA A 154 -3.33 16.17 -4.03
CA ALA A 154 -2.03 16.34 -4.69
C ALA A 154 -0.88 16.44 -3.67
N CYS A 155 -1.12 17.11 -2.53
CA CYS A 155 -0.20 17.22 -1.40
C CYS A 155 -0.99 17.32 -0.09
N GLY A 156 -0.33 17.10 1.05
CA GLY A 156 -0.91 17.31 2.38
C GLY A 156 -1.62 16.09 2.95
N PHE A 157 -0.92 14.95 3.04
CA PHE A 157 -1.36 13.90 3.95
C PHE A 157 -1.24 14.44 5.39
N PRO A 158 -2.29 14.34 6.22
CA PRO A 158 -2.12 14.61 7.64
C PRO A 158 -1.07 13.64 8.17
N ALA A 159 -0.07 14.21 8.85
CA ALA A 159 0.94 13.46 9.60
C ALA A 159 0.29 12.56 10.66
#